data_AF-A0A938YYX2-F1
#
_entry.id   AF-A0A938YYX2-F1
#
_cell.length_a   1.000
_cell.length_b   1.000
_cell.length_c   1.000
_cell.angle_alpha   90.00
_cell.angle_beta   90.00
_cell.angle_gamma   90.00
#
_symmetry.space_group_name_H-M   'P 1'
#
loop_
_entity.id
_entity.type
_entity.pdbx_description
1 polymer ?
#
loop_
_entity_poly.entity_id
_entity_poly.type
_entity_poly.pdbx_seq_one_letter_code
_entity_poly.pdbx_strand_id
1 'polypeptide(L)'
;ANGQYYCVYTNVRNTTRPFKDCRNYLITAPTIHGPWSEPIYLNGSGFDPSLFHDQEGRIWLLNALWDYRKDTPNKSVGIVLQEYSEAQGCLIGDRVPIFSGTQLAKTEAPHLYYHNECYYLLTAEGGTGAGHAVTVCRSKTITGPYEVDPHFPMMRAYQREDSPFQCTGHGSLTIAPSGEWVMCYLMTRPVEGAAILGRETALQTVYWDHEGWLRLSNNDTIPDQTIRLASDAQKQRASPAVFIDDFKGSLQKAWNGRRLLPNEEWCNLSERPGYLRLIGGESMQSNFHKHLLAIRQQDFCFEAETVMEYHPQSFNQMAGLSLFLNEENYLFFYVTYDEKEDKVLRLLRCCEGEFHLFPDKLPLAAASEPIGLKVVGSYLEAQWFYRQSQTWHPFKKQNIQFLSGGFTGNFIGISAHDLDHFGKSYADFEYFTYQGKDPLDDGSLKIEKEG
;
A
#
# COMPACT_ATOMS: atom_id res chain seq x y z
N ALA A 1 10.44 22.27 9.50
CA ALA A 1 10.66 23.54 10.22
C ALA A 1 11.03 23.23 11.67
N ASN A 2 11.67 24.15 12.40
CA ASN A 2 11.90 24.05 13.86
C ASN A 2 12.63 22.77 14.36
N GLY A 3 13.44 22.13 13.51
CA GLY A 3 14.16 20.90 13.87
C GLY A 3 13.28 19.67 14.10
N GLN A 4 12.02 19.69 13.67
CA GLN A 4 11.07 18.59 13.83
C GLN A 4 10.54 18.08 12.48
N TYR A 5 10.16 16.80 12.49
CA TYR A 5 9.34 16.16 11.46
C TYR A 5 7.87 16.43 11.75
N TYR A 6 7.10 16.71 10.69
CA TYR A 6 5.65 16.89 10.74
C TYR A 6 5.05 15.82 9.83
N CYS A 7 4.15 15.01 10.37
CA CYS A 7 3.42 14.00 9.61
C CYS A 7 1.93 14.28 9.73
N VAL A 8 1.32 14.62 8.60
CA VAL A 8 -0.13 14.67 8.49
C VAL A 8 -0.66 13.37 7.92
N TYR A 9 -1.71 12.85 8.53
CA TYR A 9 -2.33 11.60 8.09
C TYR A 9 -3.84 11.68 8.19
N THR A 10 -4.52 10.81 7.43
CA THR A 10 -5.98 10.72 7.39
C THR A 10 -6.44 9.37 7.93
N ASN A 11 -7.37 9.38 8.87
CA ASN A 11 -8.16 8.20 9.21
C ASN A 11 -9.49 8.24 8.46
N VAL A 12 -9.61 7.46 7.39
CA VAL A 12 -10.84 7.33 6.60
C VAL A 12 -11.71 6.21 7.21
N ARG A 13 -12.91 6.56 7.67
CA ARG A 13 -13.87 5.64 8.27
C ARG A 13 -14.85 5.04 7.27
N ASN A 14 -15.14 5.78 6.20
CA ASN A 14 -16.07 5.37 5.16
C ASN A 14 -15.58 5.86 3.79
N THR A 15 -15.65 4.98 2.79
CA THR A 15 -15.33 5.27 1.38
C THR A 15 -16.57 5.23 0.48
N THR A 16 -17.71 4.79 1.00
CA THR A 16 -18.98 4.68 0.28
C THR A 16 -19.63 6.04 0.11
N ARG A 17 -19.91 6.38 -1.15
CA ARG A 17 -20.57 7.63 -1.54
C ARG A 17 -22.03 7.67 -1.05
N PRO A 18 -22.61 8.86 -0.80
CA PRO A 18 -22.10 10.18 -1.21
C PRO A 18 -21.12 10.83 -0.23
N PHE A 19 -20.92 10.26 0.96
CA PHE A 19 -20.02 10.82 1.98
C PHE A 19 -18.61 10.24 1.90
N LYS A 20 -17.68 10.89 2.59
CA LYS A 20 -16.29 10.44 2.78
C LYS A 20 -15.86 10.84 4.19
N ASP A 21 -16.33 10.09 5.18
CA ASP A 21 -16.04 10.37 6.58
C ASP A 21 -14.55 10.14 6.85
N CYS A 22 -13.82 11.23 7.02
CA CYS A 22 -12.39 11.24 7.24
C CYS A 22 -12.01 12.25 8.32
N ARG A 23 -10.90 11.99 8.99
CA ARG A 23 -10.33 12.90 9.99
C ARG A 23 -8.85 13.03 9.72
N ASN A 24 -8.41 14.28 9.58
CA ASN A 24 -7.02 14.64 9.36
C ASN A 24 -6.37 14.96 10.69
N TYR A 25 -5.16 14.46 10.88
CA TYR A 25 -4.39 14.63 12.12
C TYR A 25 -2.97 15.06 11.80
N LEU A 26 -2.34 15.74 12.75
CA LEU A 26 -0.90 16.04 12.76
C LEU A 26 -0.24 15.34 13.95
N ILE A 27 0.91 14.72 13.70
CA ILE A 27 1.89 14.30 14.71
C ILE A 27 3.26 14.89 14.38
N THR A 28 4.06 15.16 15.41
CA THR A 28 5.44 15.64 15.24
C THR A 28 6.45 14.76 15.97
N ALA A 29 7.70 14.82 15.53
CA ALA A 29 8.80 14.10 16.18
C ALA A 29 10.15 14.80 15.96
N PRO A 30 11.12 14.69 16.89
CA PRO A 30 12.48 15.18 16.69
C PRO A 30 13.28 14.32 15.70
N THR A 31 12.90 13.05 15.53
CA THR A 31 13.51 12.12 14.57
C THR A 31 12.42 11.35 13.82
N ILE A 32 12.72 10.84 12.62
CA ILE A 32 11.77 10.04 11.84
C ILE A 32 11.33 8.75 12.56
N HIS A 33 12.15 8.26 13.50
CA HIS A 33 11.85 7.09 14.32
C HIS A 33 11.12 7.43 15.62
N GLY A 34 10.75 8.70 15.83
CA GLY A 34 10.01 9.16 16.99
C GLY A 34 10.89 9.60 18.17
N PRO A 35 10.32 9.64 19.40
CA PRO A 35 8.90 9.37 19.68
C PRO A 35 8.00 10.37 18.95
N TRP A 36 6.91 9.88 18.39
CA TRP A 36 5.88 10.72 17.76
C TRP A 36 4.93 11.26 18.85
N SER A 37 4.48 12.50 18.68
CA SER A 37 3.53 13.14 19.60
C SER A 37 2.16 12.46 19.57
N GLU A 38 1.34 12.76 20.57
CA GLU A 38 -0.11 12.53 20.47
C GLU A 38 -0.70 13.28 19.26
N PRO A 39 -1.73 12.72 18.61
CA PRO A 39 -2.29 13.29 17.39
C PRO A 39 -3.15 14.52 17.66
N ILE A 40 -2.84 15.60 16.95
CA ILE A 40 -3.64 16.83 16.94
C ILE A 40 -4.70 16.70 15.85
N TYR A 41 -5.98 16.80 16.21
CA TYR A 41 -7.07 16.84 15.22
C TYR A 41 -7.05 18.17 14.45
N LEU A 42 -7.08 18.08 13.11
CA LEU A 42 -7.07 19.25 12.24
C LEU A 42 -8.47 19.56 11.72
N ASN A 43 -9.02 18.70 10.86
CA ASN A 43 -10.35 18.83 10.29
C ASN A 43 -10.85 17.50 9.70
N GLY A 44 -11.98 17.55 8.98
CA GLY A 44 -12.53 16.41 8.23
C GLY A 44 -13.33 16.84 7.00
N SER A 45 -12.97 18.00 6.40
CA SER A 45 -13.66 18.57 5.23
C SER A 45 -13.37 17.80 3.93
N GLY A 46 -12.29 17.01 3.93
CA GLY A 46 -11.90 16.05 2.92
C GLY A 46 -10.52 15.50 3.25
N PHE A 47 -9.93 14.76 2.33
CA PHE A 47 -8.69 13.99 2.54
C PHE A 47 -7.50 14.64 1.82
N ASP A 48 -6.37 13.93 1.80
CA ASP A 48 -5.06 14.40 1.32
C ASP A 48 -4.61 15.70 2.01
N PRO A 49 -4.51 15.71 3.35
CA PRO A 49 -3.95 16.84 4.06
C PRO A 49 -2.46 17.00 3.71
N SER A 50 -2.02 18.23 3.48
CA SER A 50 -0.61 18.59 3.30
C SER A 50 -0.29 19.85 4.08
N LEU A 51 0.83 19.85 4.79
CA LEU A 51 1.33 21.05 5.45
C LEU A 51 2.35 21.77 4.56
N PHE A 52 2.19 23.08 4.46
CA PHE A 52 3.13 23.98 3.82
C PHE A 52 3.70 24.94 4.86
N HIS A 53 5.03 24.99 4.95
CA HIS A 53 5.75 25.96 5.78
C HIS A 53 6.16 27.14 4.91
N ASP A 54 5.53 28.29 5.15
CA ASP A 54 5.74 29.50 4.37
C ASP A 54 7.04 30.22 4.78
N GLN A 55 7.56 31.07 3.90
CA GLN A 55 8.79 31.83 4.12
C GLN A 55 8.66 32.82 5.30
N GLU A 56 7.43 33.27 5.57
CA GLU A 56 7.11 34.18 6.68
C GLU A 56 6.94 33.45 8.03
N GLY A 57 7.19 32.14 8.09
CA GLY A 57 7.05 31.33 9.30
C GLY A 57 5.62 30.88 9.63
N ARG A 58 4.64 31.27 8.81
CA ARG A 58 3.27 30.75 8.89
C ARG A 58 3.19 29.33 8.35
N ILE A 59 2.27 28.55 8.89
CA ILE A 59 2.04 27.18 8.45
C ILE A 59 0.63 27.07 7.92
N TRP A 60 0.47 26.40 6.79
CA TRP A 60 -0.80 26.26 6.11
C TRP A 60 -1.14 24.80 5.88
N LEU A 61 -2.37 24.42 6.19
CA LEU A 61 -2.93 23.14 5.80
C LEU A 61 -3.66 23.28 4.46
N LEU A 62 -3.34 22.40 3.53
CA LEU A 62 -4.11 22.15 2.33
C LEU A 62 -4.85 20.82 2.46
N ASN A 63 -6.04 20.71 1.89
CA ASN A 63 -6.68 19.42 1.66
C ASN A 63 -7.69 19.51 0.50
N ALA A 64 -8.02 18.35 -0.09
CA ALA A 64 -9.13 18.26 -1.03
C ALA A 64 -10.46 18.51 -0.29
N LEU A 65 -11.40 19.24 -0.91
CA LEU A 65 -12.71 19.51 -0.34
C LEU A 65 -13.78 18.57 -0.95
N TRP A 66 -14.55 17.91 -0.08
CA TRP A 66 -15.58 16.96 -0.49
C TRP A 66 -16.99 17.57 -0.41
N ASP A 67 -17.74 17.52 -1.50
CA ASP A 67 -19.13 17.96 -1.57
C ASP A 67 -20.09 16.81 -1.92
N TYR A 68 -20.82 16.32 -0.91
CA TYR A 68 -21.79 15.24 -1.06
C TYR A 68 -22.97 15.61 -1.97
N ARG A 69 -23.24 16.91 -2.17
CA ARG A 69 -24.40 17.42 -2.91
C ARG A 69 -24.22 17.35 -4.43
N LYS A 70 -22.99 17.17 -4.92
CA LYS A 70 -22.74 16.97 -6.36
C LYS A 70 -23.55 15.78 -6.83
N ASP A 71 -24.19 15.88 -7.98
CA ASP A 71 -24.96 14.81 -8.61
C ASP A 71 -24.06 13.77 -9.32
N THR A 72 -22.84 14.16 -9.69
CA THR A 72 -21.88 13.26 -10.35
C THR A 72 -21.13 12.33 -9.36
N PRO A 73 -20.51 11.26 -9.88
CA PRO A 73 -19.54 10.46 -9.12
C PRO A 73 -18.35 11.25 -8.58
N ASN A 74 -17.93 12.35 -9.22
CA ASN A 74 -16.88 13.23 -8.69
C ASN A 74 -17.44 14.09 -7.56
N LYS A 75 -16.94 13.88 -6.35
CA LYS A 75 -17.30 14.66 -5.16
C LYS A 75 -16.26 15.72 -4.76
N SER A 76 -15.11 15.76 -5.43
CA SER A 76 -14.13 16.84 -5.20
C SER A 76 -14.67 18.14 -5.79
N VAL A 77 -14.52 19.23 -5.03
CA VAL A 77 -14.75 20.62 -5.47
C VAL A 77 -13.45 21.44 -5.47
N GLY A 78 -12.30 20.77 -5.47
CA GLY A 78 -10.98 21.40 -5.51
C GLY A 78 -10.30 21.47 -4.14
N ILE A 79 -9.37 22.40 -4.02
CA ILE A 79 -8.41 22.52 -2.91
C ILE A 79 -8.76 23.72 -2.03
N VAL A 80 -8.73 23.50 -0.72
CA VAL A 80 -8.83 24.55 0.30
C VAL A 80 -7.51 24.73 1.04
N LEU A 81 -7.31 25.94 1.55
CA LEU A 81 -6.19 26.38 2.37
C LEU A 81 -6.71 26.93 3.71
N GLN A 82 -6.08 26.59 4.82
CA GLN A 82 -6.36 27.19 6.13
C GLN A 82 -5.09 27.27 6.96
N GLU A 83 -4.91 28.36 7.71
CA GLU A 83 -3.72 28.55 8.54
C GLU A 83 -3.73 27.59 9.74
N TYR A 84 -2.58 27.03 10.08
CA TYR A 84 -2.35 26.21 11.26
C TYR A 84 -1.50 27.00 12.26
N SER A 85 -2.02 27.16 13.48
CA SER A 85 -1.28 27.78 14.57
C SER A 85 -0.61 26.72 15.42
N GLU A 86 0.72 26.66 15.36
CA GLU A 86 1.52 25.81 16.26
C GLU A 86 1.30 26.14 17.73
N ALA A 87 1.18 27.44 18.05
CA ALA A 87 0.99 27.90 19.41
C ALA A 87 -0.35 27.45 20.01
N GLN A 88 -1.40 27.34 19.16
CA GLN A 88 -2.73 26.91 19.60
C GLN A 88 -3.00 25.43 19.36
N GLY A 89 -2.19 24.75 18.54
CA GLY A 89 -2.39 23.36 18.16
C GLY A 89 -3.67 23.13 17.36
N CYS A 90 -4.09 24.08 16.53
CA CYS A 90 -5.32 24.00 15.76
C CYS A 90 -5.29 24.85 14.49
N LEU A 91 -6.27 24.63 13.60
CA LEU A 91 -6.53 25.50 12.46
C LEU A 91 -7.19 26.80 12.92
N ILE A 92 -6.74 27.92 12.37
CA ILE A 92 -7.23 29.27 12.68
C ILE A 92 -7.71 29.99 11.42
N GLY A 93 -8.54 31.02 11.60
CA GLY A 93 -9.14 31.77 10.51
C GLY A 93 -10.13 30.94 9.68
N ASP A 94 -10.60 31.53 8.59
CA ASP A 94 -11.52 30.88 7.66
C ASP A 94 -10.76 30.05 6.61
N ARG A 95 -11.34 28.93 6.19
CA ARG A 95 -10.83 28.18 5.04
C ARG A 95 -11.06 28.97 3.75
N VAL A 96 -10.07 28.95 2.87
CA VAL A 96 -10.12 29.64 1.57
C VAL A 96 -10.03 28.61 0.44
N PRO A 97 -11.03 28.50 -0.46
CA PRO A 97 -10.89 27.75 -1.70
C PRO A 97 -9.86 28.42 -2.60
N ILE A 98 -8.82 27.70 -3.02
CA ILE A 98 -7.70 28.28 -3.80
C ILE A 98 -7.62 27.75 -5.24
N PHE A 99 -8.16 26.57 -5.51
CA PHE A 99 -8.14 25.97 -6.85
C PHE A 99 -9.31 25.01 -7.03
N SER A 100 -10.07 25.14 -8.13
CA SER A 100 -11.27 24.32 -8.39
C SER A 100 -11.00 23.05 -9.20
N GLY A 101 -9.76 22.85 -9.68
CA GLY A 101 -9.42 21.76 -10.60
C GLY A 101 -9.54 22.12 -12.08
N THR A 102 -9.15 21.18 -12.94
CA THR A 102 -9.31 21.23 -14.40
C THR A 102 -10.46 20.34 -14.86
N GLN A 103 -10.64 20.20 -16.19
CA GLN A 103 -11.60 19.25 -16.77
C GLN A 103 -11.27 17.78 -16.46
N LEU A 104 -10.06 17.45 -15.98
CA LEU A 104 -9.72 16.09 -15.54
C LEU A 104 -10.49 15.68 -14.27
N ALA A 105 -10.98 16.66 -13.50
CA ALA A 105 -11.76 16.45 -12.29
C ALA A 105 -11.04 15.60 -11.22
N LYS A 106 -11.76 15.24 -10.15
CA LYS A 106 -11.22 14.47 -9.00
C LYS A 106 -9.91 15.07 -8.44
N THR A 107 -9.85 16.39 -8.40
CA THR A 107 -8.70 17.15 -7.93
C THR A 107 -8.43 16.86 -6.46
N GLU A 108 -7.25 16.33 -6.15
CA GLU A 108 -6.80 15.88 -4.84
C GLU A 108 -5.27 16.05 -4.69
N ALA A 109 -4.66 15.47 -3.65
CA ALA A 109 -3.21 15.52 -3.40
C ALA A 109 -2.55 16.93 -3.50
N PRO A 110 -3.06 17.96 -2.79
CA PRO A 110 -2.50 19.29 -2.89
C PRO A 110 -1.15 19.40 -2.19
N HIS A 111 -0.11 19.80 -2.91
CA HIS A 111 1.19 20.16 -2.34
C HIS A 111 1.62 21.54 -2.82
N LEU A 112 2.05 22.38 -1.89
CA LEU A 112 2.41 23.76 -2.17
C LEU A 112 3.94 23.93 -2.03
N TYR A 113 4.55 24.62 -3.00
CA TYR A 113 5.98 24.91 -3.04
C TYR A 113 6.18 26.39 -3.32
N TYR A 114 7.14 27.02 -2.66
CA TYR A 114 7.56 28.38 -3.00
C TYR A 114 8.86 28.34 -3.80
N HIS A 115 8.81 28.81 -5.05
CA HIS A 115 9.95 28.80 -5.96
C HIS A 115 9.91 30.04 -6.87
N ASN A 116 11.06 30.70 -7.07
CA ASN A 116 11.20 31.90 -7.93
C ASN A 116 10.07 32.94 -7.74
N GLU A 117 9.82 33.32 -6.49
CA GLU A 117 8.80 34.31 -6.11
C GLU A 117 7.36 33.96 -6.53
N CYS A 118 7.07 32.66 -6.64
CA CYS A 118 5.75 32.12 -6.94
C CYS A 118 5.43 30.96 -5.99
N TYR A 119 4.15 30.84 -5.66
CA TYR A 119 3.58 29.66 -5.04
C TYR A 119 3.14 28.70 -6.14
N TYR A 120 3.68 27.50 -6.18
CA TYR A 120 3.27 26.41 -7.06
C TYR A 120 2.38 25.44 -6.29
N LEU A 121 1.22 25.14 -6.85
CA LEU A 121 0.29 24.13 -6.36
C LEU A 121 0.36 22.91 -7.28
N LEU A 122 0.85 21.80 -6.75
CA LEU A 122 0.75 20.49 -7.37
C LEU A 122 -0.55 19.82 -6.89
N THR A 123 -1.24 19.16 -7.80
CA THR A 123 -2.44 18.35 -7.50
C THR A 123 -2.43 17.06 -8.32
N ALA A 124 -3.09 16.03 -7.79
CA ALA A 124 -3.50 14.88 -8.57
C ALA A 124 -4.89 15.12 -9.17
N GLU A 125 -5.12 14.67 -10.41
CA GLU A 125 -6.42 14.74 -11.07
C GLU A 125 -6.74 13.44 -11.84
N GLY A 126 -7.97 13.30 -12.32
CA GLY A 126 -8.46 12.11 -13.05
C GLY A 126 -8.78 10.90 -12.16
N GLY A 127 -8.29 10.94 -10.91
CA GLY A 127 -8.37 9.90 -9.90
C GLY A 127 -7.36 8.78 -10.14
N THR A 128 -7.00 8.08 -9.07
CA THR A 128 -5.89 7.09 -9.04
C THR A 128 -6.00 5.85 -9.95
N GLY A 129 -6.96 5.79 -10.88
CA GLY A 129 -7.09 4.74 -11.88
C GLY A 129 -6.47 5.14 -13.23
N ALA A 130 -6.99 4.60 -14.33
CA ALA A 130 -6.40 4.79 -15.65
C ALA A 130 -6.23 6.26 -16.09
N GLY A 131 -7.04 7.20 -15.58
CA GLY A 131 -6.96 8.63 -15.93
C GLY A 131 -6.04 9.49 -15.06
N HIS A 132 -5.26 8.88 -14.15
CA HIS A 132 -4.45 9.60 -13.17
C HIS A 132 -3.42 10.54 -13.82
N ALA A 133 -3.22 11.71 -13.22
CA ALA A 133 -2.29 12.72 -13.68
C ALA A 133 -1.79 13.64 -12.55
N VAL A 134 -0.70 14.35 -12.82
CA VAL A 134 -0.23 15.51 -12.03
C VAL A 134 -0.52 16.80 -12.79
N THR A 135 -1.19 17.73 -12.12
CA THR A 135 -1.44 19.09 -12.59
C THR A 135 -0.65 20.08 -11.75
N VAL A 136 0.02 21.03 -12.42
CA VAL A 136 0.79 22.11 -11.78
C VAL A 136 0.11 23.44 -12.07
N CYS A 137 -0.08 24.23 -11.03
CA CYS A 137 -0.58 25.60 -11.12
C CYS A 137 0.38 26.54 -10.38
N ARG A 138 0.32 27.84 -10.65
CA ARG A 138 1.10 28.83 -9.87
C ARG A 138 0.35 30.11 -9.58
N SER A 139 0.76 30.84 -8.55
CA SER A 139 0.25 32.17 -8.21
C SER A 139 1.31 33.03 -7.53
N LYS A 140 1.15 34.35 -7.63
CA LYS A 140 1.95 35.32 -6.85
C LYS A 140 1.47 35.48 -5.42
N THR A 141 0.26 35.01 -5.09
CA THR A 141 -0.23 35.01 -3.70
C THR A 141 -0.68 33.61 -3.32
N ILE A 142 -0.47 33.21 -2.06
CA ILE A 142 -0.77 31.86 -1.60
C ILE A 142 -2.26 31.50 -1.75
N THR A 143 -3.14 32.51 -1.67
CA THR A 143 -4.59 32.39 -1.83
C THR A 143 -5.07 32.45 -3.29
N GLY A 144 -4.16 32.59 -4.25
CA GLY A 144 -4.49 32.63 -5.68
C GLY A 144 -4.86 34.01 -6.23
N PRO A 145 -5.52 34.09 -7.40
CA PRO A 145 -5.91 32.96 -8.23
C PRO A 145 -4.69 32.19 -8.74
N TYR A 146 -4.82 30.88 -8.89
CA TYR A 146 -3.79 30.02 -9.48
C TYR A 146 -4.02 29.90 -10.99
N GLU A 147 -3.00 30.22 -11.79
CA GLU A 147 -2.98 29.91 -13.21
C GLU A 147 -2.52 28.46 -13.43
N VAL A 148 -3.20 27.74 -14.31
CA VAL A 148 -2.85 26.35 -14.68
C VAL A 148 -1.75 26.40 -15.75
N ASP A 149 -0.82 25.46 -15.67
CA ASP A 149 0.17 25.23 -16.73
C ASP A 149 -0.52 25.12 -18.11
N PRO A 150 -0.14 25.95 -19.10
CA PRO A 150 -0.76 25.92 -20.43
C PRO A 150 -0.57 24.57 -21.15
N HIS A 151 0.38 23.74 -20.71
CA HIS A 151 0.67 22.41 -21.26
C HIS A 151 0.20 21.25 -20.37
N PHE A 152 -0.73 21.50 -19.43
CA PHE A 152 -1.24 20.45 -18.54
C PHE A 152 -1.83 19.23 -19.28
N PRO A 153 -1.80 18.03 -18.67
CA PRO A 153 -1.15 17.72 -17.39
C PRO A 153 0.38 17.62 -17.50
N MET A 154 1.08 17.90 -16.40
CA MET A 154 2.55 17.82 -16.32
C MET A 154 3.05 16.36 -16.35
N MET A 155 2.31 15.43 -15.75
CA MET A 155 2.61 14.00 -15.79
C MET A 155 1.32 13.18 -15.99
N ARG A 156 1.37 12.15 -16.83
CA ARG A 156 0.30 11.17 -17.05
C ARG A 156 0.83 9.89 -17.71
N ALA A 157 0.05 8.81 -17.62
CA ALA A 157 0.25 7.59 -18.40
C ALA A 157 -0.96 7.22 -19.28
N TYR A 158 -2.10 7.88 -19.08
CA TYR A 158 -3.30 7.60 -19.85
C TYR A 158 -3.10 7.91 -21.34
N GLN A 159 -3.76 7.14 -22.22
CA GLN A 159 -3.58 7.15 -23.68
C GLN A 159 -2.18 6.70 -24.17
N ARG A 160 -1.40 6.03 -23.31
CA ARG A 160 -0.09 5.48 -23.64
C ARG A 160 -0.01 4.04 -23.16
N GLU A 161 -0.58 3.16 -23.96
CA GLU A 161 -0.61 1.71 -23.72
C GLU A 161 0.80 1.09 -23.77
N ASP A 162 1.75 1.77 -24.40
CA ASP A 162 3.16 1.37 -24.49
C ASP A 162 3.97 1.63 -23.20
N SER A 163 3.44 2.43 -22.26
CA SER A 163 4.11 2.68 -20.99
C SER A 163 3.94 1.49 -20.04
N PRO A 164 5.02 0.92 -19.47
CA PRO A 164 4.87 -0.11 -18.44
C PRO A 164 4.43 0.47 -17.09
N PHE A 165 4.52 1.79 -16.92
CA PHE A 165 3.99 2.49 -15.76
C PHE A 165 2.62 3.07 -16.13
N GLN A 166 1.60 2.64 -15.39
CA GLN A 166 0.22 3.08 -15.54
C GLN A 166 -0.23 3.81 -14.28
N CYS A 167 -1.35 4.54 -14.36
CA CYS A 167 -1.92 5.30 -13.24
C CYS A 167 -0.92 6.26 -12.57
N THR A 168 -0.03 6.91 -13.34
CA THR A 168 1.00 7.81 -12.80
C THR A 168 0.37 9.11 -12.28
N GLY A 169 0.69 9.49 -11.04
CA GLY A 169 0.13 10.69 -10.43
C GLY A 169 0.45 10.84 -8.94
N HIS A 170 -0.28 11.71 -8.24
CA HIS A 170 -0.09 11.95 -6.79
C HIS A 170 1.37 12.30 -6.45
N GLY A 171 1.94 13.22 -7.23
CA GLY A 171 3.35 13.59 -7.18
C GLY A 171 3.69 14.59 -6.08
N SER A 172 4.87 14.46 -5.51
CA SER A 172 5.50 15.40 -4.57
C SER A 172 6.95 15.66 -4.98
N LEU A 173 7.43 16.88 -4.76
CA LEU A 173 8.78 17.30 -5.11
C LEU A 173 9.73 17.28 -3.92
N THR A 174 10.98 16.93 -4.23
CA THR A 174 12.14 17.12 -3.37
C THR A 174 13.34 17.52 -4.22
N ILE A 175 14.40 17.99 -3.54
CA ILE A 175 15.70 18.21 -4.15
C ILE A 175 16.60 17.05 -3.72
N ALA A 176 17.21 16.37 -4.68
CA ALA A 176 18.18 15.32 -4.43
C ALA A 176 19.48 15.90 -3.84
N PRO A 177 20.33 15.09 -3.18
CA PRO A 177 21.65 15.57 -2.71
C PRO A 177 22.53 16.20 -3.81
N SER A 178 22.31 15.83 -5.08
CA SER A 178 22.98 16.43 -6.25
C SER A 178 22.52 17.86 -6.57
N GLY A 179 21.43 18.33 -5.97
CA GLY A 179 20.77 19.60 -6.31
C GLY A 179 19.72 19.48 -7.42
N GLU A 180 19.54 18.29 -8.01
CA GLU A 180 18.52 18.04 -9.02
C GLU A 180 17.12 17.98 -8.37
N TRP A 181 16.11 18.56 -9.04
CA TRP A 181 14.73 18.38 -8.63
C TRP A 181 14.24 16.98 -9.02
N VAL A 182 13.54 16.33 -8.09
CA VAL A 182 12.98 15.00 -8.27
C VAL A 182 11.53 14.99 -7.83
N MET A 183 10.68 14.40 -8.67
CA MET A 183 9.31 14.07 -8.31
C MET A 183 9.22 12.62 -7.83
N CYS A 184 8.70 12.43 -6.62
CA CYS A 184 8.21 11.17 -6.12
C CYS A 184 6.72 11.06 -6.44
N TYR A 185 6.30 9.98 -7.09
CA TYR A 185 4.92 9.79 -7.53
C TYR A 185 4.51 8.32 -7.42
N LEU A 186 3.20 8.06 -7.43
CA LEU A 186 2.71 6.69 -7.47
C LEU A 186 2.52 6.22 -8.91
N MET A 187 2.68 4.92 -9.14
CA MET A 187 2.37 4.25 -10.40
C MET A 187 1.87 2.82 -10.14
N THR A 188 1.45 2.14 -11.20
CA THR A 188 1.09 0.72 -11.20
C THR A 188 1.78 0.02 -12.36
N ARG A 189 2.11 -1.27 -12.19
CA ARG A 189 2.64 -2.14 -13.24
C ARG A 189 1.65 -3.29 -13.52
N PRO A 190 0.57 -3.05 -14.29
CA PRO A 190 -0.45 -4.06 -14.51
C PRO A 190 0.05 -5.20 -15.41
N VAL A 191 -0.29 -6.43 -15.06
CA VAL A 191 -0.14 -7.62 -15.91
C VAL A 191 -1.53 -8.02 -16.37
N GLU A 192 -1.78 -8.10 -17.67
CA GLU A 192 -3.12 -8.38 -18.23
C GLU A 192 -4.22 -7.49 -17.61
N GLY A 193 -3.90 -6.22 -17.37
CA GLY A 193 -4.80 -5.24 -16.75
C GLY A 193 -4.89 -5.28 -15.22
N ALA A 194 -4.23 -6.22 -14.55
CA ALA A 194 -4.26 -6.37 -13.10
C ALA A 194 -2.97 -5.89 -12.42
N ALA A 195 -3.09 -4.85 -11.59
CA ALA A 195 -2.00 -4.34 -10.76
C ALA A 195 -1.92 -5.11 -9.42
N ILE A 196 -1.43 -6.35 -9.45
CA ILE A 196 -1.39 -7.25 -8.27
C ILE A 196 -0.51 -6.72 -7.12
N LEU A 197 0.55 -5.99 -7.45
CA LEU A 197 1.43 -5.32 -6.48
C LEU A 197 0.79 -4.05 -5.89
N GLY A 198 -0.38 -3.66 -6.39
CA GLY A 198 -1.04 -2.41 -6.03
C GLY A 198 -0.35 -1.20 -6.65
N ARG A 199 -0.39 -0.07 -5.92
CA ARG A 199 0.30 1.16 -6.31
C ARG A 199 1.69 1.19 -5.67
N GLU A 200 2.68 1.41 -6.51
CA GLU A 200 4.10 1.45 -6.16
C GLU A 200 4.61 2.89 -6.24
N THR A 201 5.75 3.16 -5.63
CA THR A 201 6.40 4.48 -5.67
C THR A 201 7.50 4.49 -6.71
N ALA A 202 7.53 5.54 -7.54
CA ALA A 202 8.58 5.79 -8.51
C ALA A 202 9.15 7.22 -8.36
N LEU A 203 10.33 7.44 -8.92
CA LEU A 203 11.01 8.73 -8.96
C LEU A 203 11.18 9.16 -10.42
N GLN A 204 11.07 10.45 -10.70
CA GLN A 204 11.38 11.04 -12.00
C GLN A 204 12.14 12.35 -11.80
N THR A 205 13.20 12.58 -12.58
CA THR A 205 13.88 13.88 -12.58
C THR A 205 13.01 14.91 -13.27
N VAL A 206 13.00 16.12 -12.71
CA VAL A 206 12.21 17.24 -13.23
C VAL A 206 13.06 18.50 -13.27
N TYR A 207 12.64 19.47 -14.07
CA TYR A 207 13.28 20.78 -14.13
C TYR A 207 12.23 21.87 -14.31
N TRP A 208 12.63 23.10 -14.00
CA TRP A 208 11.85 24.31 -14.28
C TRP A 208 12.29 24.88 -15.62
N ASP A 209 11.38 25.00 -16.58
CA ASP A 209 11.68 25.57 -17.89
C ASP A 209 11.84 27.10 -17.85
N HIS A 210 12.18 27.69 -19.00
CA HIS A 210 12.41 29.12 -19.14
C HIS A 210 11.17 29.99 -18.90
N GLU A 211 9.97 29.41 -18.99
CA GLU A 211 8.70 30.08 -18.68
C GLU A 211 8.32 29.92 -17.21
N GLY A 212 9.10 29.15 -16.43
CA GLY A 212 8.88 28.87 -15.02
C GLY A 212 7.86 27.77 -14.78
N TRP A 213 7.71 26.81 -15.69
CA TRP A 213 6.85 25.64 -15.50
C TRP A 213 7.66 24.37 -15.26
N LEU A 214 7.07 23.44 -14.51
CA LEU A 214 7.70 22.19 -14.16
C LEU A 214 7.54 21.17 -15.28
N ARG A 215 8.62 20.52 -15.67
CA ARG A 215 8.68 19.53 -16.76
C ARG A 215 9.41 18.28 -16.31
N LEU A 216 9.05 17.13 -16.87
CA LEU A 216 9.90 15.93 -16.74
C LEU A 216 11.18 16.15 -17.55
N SER A 217 12.32 15.67 -17.05
CA SER A 217 13.62 15.87 -17.72
C SER A 217 13.72 15.22 -19.11
N ASN A 218 12.84 14.28 -19.44
CA ASN A 218 12.75 13.69 -20.78
C ASN A 218 11.94 14.55 -21.77
N ASN A 219 11.42 15.71 -21.35
CA ASN A 219 10.58 16.60 -22.15
C ASN A 219 9.28 15.94 -22.66
N ASP A 220 8.80 14.89 -21.98
CA ASP A 220 7.48 14.28 -22.20
C ASP A 220 6.62 14.47 -20.93
N THR A 221 5.36 14.08 -21.00
CA THR A 221 4.42 13.94 -19.87
C THR A 221 4.45 12.54 -19.27
N ILE A 222 5.22 11.62 -19.84
CA ILE A 222 5.31 10.22 -19.41
C ILE A 222 6.64 10.01 -18.72
N PRO A 223 6.67 9.41 -17.53
CA PRO A 223 7.93 9.15 -16.84
C PRO A 223 8.75 8.04 -17.51
N ASP A 224 10.07 8.14 -17.40
CA ASP A 224 10.98 7.09 -17.83
C ASP A 224 10.98 5.92 -16.85
N GLN A 225 11.24 4.72 -17.37
CA GLN A 225 11.44 3.52 -16.54
C GLN A 225 12.72 3.60 -15.70
N THR A 226 13.74 4.25 -16.25
CA THR A 226 15.07 4.34 -15.65
C THR A 226 15.51 5.79 -15.66
N ILE A 227 15.83 6.29 -14.46
CA ILE A 227 16.38 7.63 -14.28
C ILE A 227 17.84 7.54 -13.86
N ARG A 228 18.59 8.60 -14.15
CA ARG A 228 19.95 8.78 -13.64
C ARG A 228 19.93 9.93 -12.66
N LEU A 229 20.34 9.65 -11.44
CA LEU A 229 20.54 10.65 -10.38
C LEU A 229 22.02 10.65 -10.01
N ALA A 230 22.62 11.83 -9.96
CA ALA A 230 23.96 11.95 -9.40
C ALA A 230 23.88 11.70 -7.88
N SER A 231 24.74 10.81 -7.36
CA SER A 231 24.77 10.50 -5.93
C SER A 231 26.13 9.93 -5.54
N ASP A 232 26.62 10.34 -4.38
CA ASP A 232 27.78 9.73 -3.72
C ASP A 232 27.39 8.47 -2.90
N ALA A 233 26.09 8.12 -2.89
CA ALA A 233 25.61 6.92 -2.20
C ALA A 233 26.20 5.67 -2.85
N GLN A 234 26.53 4.68 -2.01
CA GLN A 234 26.94 3.37 -2.50
C GLN A 234 25.80 2.76 -3.34
N LYS A 235 26.11 2.43 -4.60
CA LYS A 235 25.17 1.71 -5.47
C LYS A 235 24.89 0.35 -4.85
N GLN A 236 23.67 0.16 -4.37
CA GLN A 236 23.15 -1.16 -4.05
C GLN A 236 22.51 -1.73 -5.31
N ARG A 237 22.90 -2.95 -5.69
CA ARG A 237 22.23 -3.64 -6.80
C ARG A 237 20.81 -3.95 -6.35
N ALA A 238 19.83 -3.61 -7.19
CA ALA A 238 18.46 -4.08 -6.97
C ALA A 238 18.48 -5.61 -6.90
N SER A 239 17.94 -6.14 -5.82
CA SER A 239 17.72 -7.58 -5.63
C SER A 239 16.25 -7.80 -5.36
N PRO A 240 15.68 -8.92 -5.81
CA PRO A 240 14.35 -9.33 -5.40
C PRO A 240 14.21 -9.28 -3.88
N ALA A 241 13.01 -8.97 -3.40
CA ALA A 241 12.82 -8.78 -1.98
C ALA A 241 13.04 -10.10 -1.23
N VAL A 242 13.75 -10.05 -0.11
CA VAL A 242 13.98 -11.21 0.76
C VAL A 242 13.50 -10.84 2.16
N PHE A 243 12.67 -11.70 2.72
CA PHE A 243 12.20 -11.58 4.08
C PHE A 243 12.26 -12.94 4.76
N ILE A 244 12.92 -13.00 5.91
CA ILE A 244 13.07 -14.22 6.71
C ILE A 244 12.82 -13.83 8.15
N ASP A 245 11.89 -14.53 8.80
CA ASP A 245 11.67 -14.45 10.23
C ASP A 245 11.72 -15.86 10.80
N ASP A 246 12.72 -16.12 11.65
CA ASP A 246 12.89 -17.39 12.38
C ASP A 246 12.27 -17.34 13.77
N PHE A 247 11.56 -16.24 14.08
CA PHE A 247 10.84 -16.00 15.33
C PHE A 247 11.72 -16.13 16.59
N LYS A 248 13.03 -15.87 16.45
CA LYS A 248 13.95 -15.76 17.59
C LYS A 248 14.09 -14.30 18.01
N GLY A 249 13.66 -14.01 19.25
CA GLY A 249 13.75 -12.66 19.81
C GLY A 249 12.48 -11.86 19.54
N SER A 250 12.60 -10.76 18.79
CA SER A 250 11.49 -9.86 18.48
C SER A 250 10.98 -10.04 17.07
N LEU A 251 9.67 -9.88 16.88
CA LEU A 251 9.03 -9.89 15.57
C LEU A 251 9.68 -8.89 14.60
N GLN A 252 9.97 -9.32 13.37
CA GLN A 252 10.57 -8.44 12.36
C GLN A 252 9.65 -7.26 11.98
N LYS A 253 10.23 -6.08 11.73
CA LYS A 253 9.47 -4.82 11.54
C LYS A 253 8.60 -4.78 10.27
N ALA A 254 8.84 -5.66 9.29
CA ALA A 254 8.11 -5.67 8.02
C ALA A 254 6.71 -6.29 8.14
N TRP A 255 6.42 -6.97 9.25
CA TRP A 255 5.11 -7.56 9.49
C TRP A 255 4.02 -6.50 9.69
N ASN A 256 2.84 -6.79 9.15
CA ASN A 256 1.65 -5.97 9.30
C ASN A 256 0.51 -6.83 9.84
N GLY A 257 -0.29 -6.28 10.75
CA GLY A 257 -1.59 -6.81 11.11
C GLY A 257 -2.72 -6.08 10.40
N ARG A 258 -3.89 -6.72 10.23
CA ARG A 258 -5.05 -6.06 9.63
C ARG A 258 -5.80 -5.25 10.69
N ARG A 259 -5.59 -3.92 10.68
CA ARG A 259 -6.19 -2.92 11.61
C ARG A 259 -5.70 -3.02 13.06
N LEU A 260 -5.43 -4.22 13.55
CA LEU A 260 -4.82 -4.46 14.86
C LEU A 260 -3.32 -4.62 14.68
N LEU A 261 -2.54 -3.93 15.52
CA LEU A 261 -1.10 -4.15 15.57
C LEU A 261 -0.82 -5.49 16.27
N PRO A 262 0.23 -6.22 15.85
CA PRO A 262 0.69 -7.39 16.57
C PRO A 262 1.04 -7.04 18.02
N ASN A 263 0.49 -7.81 18.96
CA ASN A 263 0.79 -7.71 20.39
C ASN A 263 0.87 -9.11 21.00
N GLU A 264 1.29 -9.22 22.25
CA GLU A 264 1.49 -10.50 22.94
C GLU A 264 0.19 -11.31 23.16
N GLU A 265 -0.99 -10.69 23.04
CA GLU A 265 -2.28 -11.35 23.24
C GLU A 265 -2.64 -12.29 22.09
N TRP A 266 -2.15 -12.02 20.88
CA TRP A 266 -2.43 -12.86 19.72
C TRP A 266 -1.22 -13.22 18.86
N CYS A 267 -0.09 -12.53 19.05
CA CYS A 267 1.18 -12.74 18.36
C CYS A 267 2.26 -12.94 19.42
N ASN A 268 2.43 -14.18 19.87
CA ASN A 268 3.21 -14.51 21.05
C ASN A 268 4.51 -15.25 20.67
N LEU A 269 5.65 -14.72 21.13
CA LEU A 269 7.00 -15.30 20.90
C LEU A 269 7.61 -15.93 22.18
N SER A 270 6.90 -15.88 23.30
CA SER A 270 7.43 -16.21 24.64
C SER A 270 6.90 -17.53 25.20
N GLU A 271 5.68 -17.93 24.86
CA GLU A 271 5.08 -19.20 25.32
C GLU A 271 5.83 -20.42 24.75
N ARG A 272 6.38 -20.30 23.54
CA ARG A 272 7.23 -21.31 22.90
C ARG A 272 8.41 -20.63 22.19
N PRO A 273 9.55 -20.44 22.88
CA PRO A 273 10.71 -19.79 22.30
C PRO A 273 11.18 -20.45 21.00
N GLY A 274 11.45 -19.64 19.98
CA GLY A 274 11.82 -20.11 18.63
C GLY A 274 10.64 -20.43 17.71
N TYR A 275 9.42 -20.12 18.15
CA TYR A 275 8.20 -20.19 17.35
C TYR A 275 7.41 -18.89 17.54
N LEU A 276 6.62 -18.53 16.52
CA LEU A 276 5.53 -17.59 16.65
C LEU A 276 4.23 -18.35 16.91
N ARG A 277 3.65 -18.16 18.08
CA ARG A 277 2.30 -18.61 18.39
C ARG A 277 1.29 -17.55 17.94
N LEU A 278 0.46 -17.90 16.95
CA LEU A 278 -0.73 -17.12 16.61
C LEU A 278 -1.95 -17.72 17.30
N ILE A 279 -2.60 -16.91 18.14
CA ILE A 279 -3.86 -17.29 18.81
C ILE A 279 -5.01 -17.13 17.80
N GLY A 280 -5.98 -18.06 17.82
CA GLY A 280 -7.12 -18.06 16.92
C GLY A 280 -8.04 -16.85 17.12
N GLY A 281 -8.12 -15.99 16.09
CA GLY A 281 -9.03 -14.84 16.03
C GLY A 281 -10.32 -15.12 15.26
N GLU A 282 -10.92 -14.07 14.72
CA GLU A 282 -12.07 -14.12 13.82
C GLU A 282 -11.66 -14.50 12.37
N SER A 283 -12.66 -14.77 11.52
CA SER A 283 -12.43 -15.28 10.16
C SER A 283 -11.70 -14.30 9.22
N MET A 284 -11.30 -14.82 8.05
CA MET A 284 -10.68 -14.04 6.96
C MET A 284 -11.57 -12.91 6.41
N GLN A 285 -12.86 -12.90 6.69
CA GLN A 285 -13.78 -11.82 6.31
C GLN A 285 -13.92 -10.73 7.39
N SER A 286 -13.45 -10.99 8.61
CA SER A 286 -13.65 -10.02 9.68
C SER A 286 -12.90 -8.71 9.42
N ASN A 287 -13.52 -7.62 9.86
CA ASN A 287 -12.94 -6.29 9.89
C ASN A 287 -12.53 -5.84 11.30
N PHE A 288 -12.54 -6.75 12.28
CA PHE A 288 -12.25 -6.49 13.69
C PHE A 288 -11.06 -7.33 14.15
N HIS A 289 -11.29 -8.46 14.84
CA HIS A 289 -10.25 -9.24 15.51
C HIS A 289 -9.72 -10.38 14.63
N LYS A 290 -9.33 -10.04 13.40
CA LYS A 290 -8.65 -10.99 12.49
C LYS A 290 -7.18 -11.08 12.85
N HIS A 291 -6.75 -12.25 13.29
CA HIS A 291 -5.35 -12.52 13.58
C HIS A 291 -4.66 -13.01 12.31
N LEU A 292 -4.25 -12.02 11.50
CA LEU A 292 -3.49 -12.18 10.26
C LEU A 292 -2.20 -11.38 10.40
N LEU A 293 -1.06 -12.04 10.20
CA LEU A 293 0.24 -11.41 10.12
C LEU A 293 0.79 -11.58 8.71
N ALA A 294 1.04 -10.47 8.01
CA ALA A 294 1.38 -10.51 6.59
C ALA A 294 2.41 -9.45 6.18
N ILE A 295 3.13 -9.74 5.10
CA ILE A 295 4.00 -8.81 4.38
C ILE A 295 3.41 -8.48 3.00
N ARG A 296 3.87 -7.39 2.38
CA ARG A 296 3.47 -7.02 1.02
C ARG A 296 4.11 -7.98 0.01
N GLN A 297 3.38 -8.38 -1.03
CA GLN A 297 4.01 -8.92 -2.22
C GLN A 297 4.74 -7.78 -2.94
N GLN A 298 6.04 -7.93 -3.21
CA GLN A 298 6.88 -6.90 -3.85
C GLN A 298 7.42 -7.32 -5.23
N ASP A 299 7.23 -8.59 -5.59
CA ASP A 299 7.74 -9.19 -6.82
C ASP A 299 6.59 -9.90 -7.56
N PHE A 300 6.64 -9.95 -8.90
CA PHE A 300 5.68 -10.71 -9.71
C PHE A 300 5.90 -12.22 -9.60
N CYS A 301 7.16 -12.63 -9.50
CA CYS A 301 7.57 -14.00 -9.24
C CYS A 301 8.12 -14.08 -7.82
N PHE A 302 7.64 -15.03 -7.02
CA PHE A 302 8.08 -15.19 -5.64
C PHE A 302 7.88 -16.62 -5.13
N GLU A 303 8.54 -16.94 -4.04
CA GLU A 303 8.26 -18.11 -3.21
C GLU A 303 8.06 -17.64 -1.76
N ALA A 304 7.00 -18.11 -1.11
CA ALA A 304 6.79 -17.88 0.32
C ALA A 304 6.41 -19.19 1.02
N GLU A 305 7.02 -19.47 2.15
CA GLU A 305 6.78 -20.70 2.90
C GLU A 305 6.85 -20.50 4.42
N THR A 306 6.21 -21.43 5.11
CA THR A 306 6.22 -21.55 6.57
C THR A 306 6.09 -23.01 6.96
N VAL A 307 6.49 -23.33 8.19
CA VAL A 307 6.21 -24.61 8.85
C VAL A 307 5.41 -24.32 10.10
N MET A 308 4.37 -25.10 10.35
CA MET A 308 3.53 -24.90 11.54
C MET A 308 3.11 -26.20 12.20
N GLU A 309 2.81 -26.11 13.49
CA GLU A 309 2.10 -27.11 14.27
C GLU A 309 0.71 -26.57 14.64
N TYR A 310 -0.33 -27.37 14.39
CA TYR A 310 -1.72 -26.99 14.64
C TYR A 310 -2.57 -28.21 14.95
N HIS A 311 -3.47 -28.08 15.93
CA HIS A 311 -4.30 -29.16 16.46
C HIS A 311 -5.78 -28.74 16.49
N PRO A 312 -6.45 -28.64 15.33
CA PRO A 312 -7.86 -28.30 15.28
C PRO A 312 -8.71 -29.44 15.84
N GLN A 313 -9.77 -29.09 16.55
CA GLN A 313 -10.76 -30.02 17.13
C GLN A 313 -12.13 -29.91 16.45
N SER A 314 -12.31 -28.90 15.59
CA SER A 314 -13.54 -28.68 14.83
C SER A 314 -13.25 -27.95 13.51
N PHE A 315 -14.18 -28.06 12.56
CA PHE A 315 -14.08 -27.39 11.26
C PHE A 315 -14.08 -25.85 11.37
N ASN A 316 -14.42 -25.31 12.54
CA ASN A 316 -14.42 -23.88 12.86
C ASN A 316 -13.03 -23.35 13.27
N GLN A 317 -12.04 -24.24 13.37
CA GLN A 317 -10.67 -23.93 13.72
C GLN A 317 -9.79 -24.12 12.49
N MET A 318 -9.11 -23.06 12.05
CA MET A 318 -8.21 -23.11 10.91
C MET A 318 -6.96 -22.27 11.14
N ALA A 319 -5.83 -22.74 10.63
CA ALA A 319 -4.61 -21.97 10.57
C ALA A 319 -3.83 -22.29 9.29
N GLY A 320 -3.05 -21.34 8.78
CA GLY A 320 -2.23 -21.59 7.60
C GLY A 320 -1.69 -20.34 6.91
N LEU A 321 -1.42 -20.49 5.61
CA LEU A 321 -0.79 -19.50 4.73
C LEU A 321 -1.84 -18.87 3.80
N SER A 322 -1.73 -17.58 3.53
CA SER A 322 -2.73 -16.81 2.78
C SER A 322 -2.11 -15.87 1.76
N LEU A 323 -2.86 -15.64 0.68
CA LEU A 323 -2.75 -14.46 -0.16
C LEU A 323 -3.99 -13.59 0.13
N PHE A 324 -3.81 -12.33 0.51
CA PHE A 324 -4.87 -11.50 1.05
C PHE A 324 -4.81 -10.08 0.49
N LEU A 325 -5.85 -9.68 -0.26
CA LEU A 325 -6.04 -8.29 -0.66
C LEU A 325 -6.97 -7.57 0.33
N ASN A 326 -8.15 -8.15 0.56
CA ASN A 326 -9.17 -7.64 1.48
C ASN A 326 -10.15 -8.77 1.89
N GLU A 327 -11.15 -8.45 2.70
CA GLU A 327 -12.17 -9.39 3.20
C GLU A 327 -13.02 -10.06 2.12
N GLU A 328 -13.03 -9.53 0.90
CA GLU A 328 -13.79 -10.04 -0.25
C GLU A 328 -12.88 -10.72 -1.29
N ASN A 329 -11.55 -10.64 -1.13
CA ASN A 329 -10.57 -11.12 -2.11
C ASN A 329 -9.36 -11.72 -1.40
N TYR A 330 -9.36 -13.05 -1.27
CA TYR A 330 -8.26 -13.80 -0.65
C TYR A 330 -8.24 -15.27 -1.07
N LEU A 331 -7.07 -15.90 -0.89
CA LEU A 331 -6.87 -17.35 -0.84
C LEU A 331 -6.32 -17.72 0.53
N PHE A 332 -6.85 -18.78 1.12
CA PHE A 332 -6.35 -19.31 2.38
C PHE A 332 -6.07 -20.81 2.22
N PHE A 333 -4.82 -21.21 2.43
CA PHE A 333 -4.35 -22.58 2.41
C PHE A 333 -4.07 -23.02 3.84
N TYR A 334 -4.95 -23.86 4.38
CA TYR A 334 -5.11 -24.01 5.82
C TYR A 334 -5.33 -25.45 6.24
N VAL A 335 -4.89 -25.73 7.45
CA VAL A 335 -5.21 -26.95 8.19
C VAL A 335 -6.45 -26.71 9.02
N THR A 336 -7.37 -27.68 9.01
CA THR A 336 -8.59 -27.70 9.81
C THR A 336 -8.94 -29.13 10.22
N TYR A 337 -10.08 -29.31 10.86
CA TYR A 337 -10.65 -30.60 11.22
C TYR A 337 -11.81 -30.99 10.29
N ASP A 338 -11.92 -32.28 10.01
CA ASP A 338 -12.99 -32.96 9.27
C ASP A 338 -13.45 -34.17 10.09
N GLU A 339 -14.76 -34.38 10.19
CA GLU A 339 -15.34 -35.39 11.09
C GLU A 339 -14.96 -36.84 10.71
N LYS A 340 -14.51 -37.08 9.47
CA LYS A 340 -14.13 -38.42 8.99
C LYS A 340 -12.62 -38.62 8.96
N GLU A 341 -11.89 -37.60 8.54
CA GLU A 341 -10.44 -37.66 8.30
C GLU A 341 -9.61 -37.00 9.42
N ASP A 342 -10.26 -36.45 10.44
CA ASP A 342 -9.63 -35.66 11.52
C ASP A 342 -8.89 -34.45 10.94
N LYS A 343 -7.56 -34.38 11.06
CA LYS A 343 -6.77 -33.23 10.59
C LYS A 343 -6.61 -33.26 9.06
N VAL A 344 -7.06 -32.20 8.38
CA VAL A 344 -7.01 -32.09 6.91
C VAL A 344 -6.42 -30.76 6.45
N LEU A 345 -5.75 -30.78 5.30
CA LEU A 345 -5.29 -29.60 4.57
C LEU A 345 -6.24 -29.27 3.42
N ARG A 346 -6.62 -28.01 3.30
CA ARG A 346 -7.59 -27.50 2.32
C ARG A 346 -7.20 -26.14 1.77
N LEU A 347 -7.84 -25.73 0.69
CA LEU A 347 -7.74 -24.39 0.11
C LEU A 347 -9.14 -23.77 0.01
N LEU A 348 -9.24 -22.50 0.38
CA LEU A 348 -10.44 -21.66 0.23
C LEU A 348 -10.08 -20.44 -0.62
N ARG A 349 -10.99 -20.06 -1.52
CA ARG A 349 -10.94 -18.80 -2.28
C ARG A 349 -12.17 -17.95 -1.96
N CYS A 350 -11.97 -16.65 -1.81
CA CYS A 350 -13.00 -15.63 -1.86
C CYS A 350 -12.63 -14.65 -2.97
N CYS A 351 -13.53 -14.39 -3.92
CA CYS A 351 -13.31 -13.47 -5.04
C CYS A 351 -14.55 -12.59 -5.17
N GLU A 352 -14.40 -11.27 -5.02
CA GLU A 352 -15.52 -10.33 -5.00
C GLU A 352 -16.63 -10.73 -4.01
N GLY A 353 -16.25 -11.30 -2.87
CA GLY A 353 -17.19 -11.78 -1.84
C GLY A 353 -17.79 -13.16 -2.11
N GLU A 354 -17.54 -13.76 -3.29
CA GLU A 354 -18.04 -15.09 -3.63
C GLU A 354 -17.10 -16.20 -3.12
N PHE A 355 -17.66 -17.09 -2.30
CA PHE A 355 -16.92 -18.16 -1.64
C PHE A 355 -16.81 -19.39 -2.53
N HIS A 356 -15.59 -19.91 -2.64
CA HIS A 356 -15.32 -21.18 -3.29
C HIS A 356 -14.37 -22.02 -2.43
N LEU A 357 -14.96 -23.03 -1.78
CA LEU A 357 -14.23 -24.07 -1.08
C LEU A 357 -13.85 -25.16 -2.08
N PHE A 358 -12.55 -25.41 -2.27
CA PHE A 358 -12.11 -26.44 -3.19
C PHE A 358 -12.46 -27.84 -2.65
N PRO A 359 -12.83 -28.78 -3.55
CA PRO A 359 -13.14 -30.15 -3.15
C PRO A 359 -11.91 -30.93 -2.70
N ASP A 360 -10.71 -30.50 -3.12
CA ASP A 360 -9.44 -31.07 -2.72
C ASP A 360 -9.31 -31.05 -1.19
N LYS A 361 -9.14 -32.24 -0.62
CA LYS A 361 -8.98 -32.47 0.82
C LYS A 361 -7.87 -33.49 1.00
N LEU A 362 -6.83 -33.11 1.72
CA LEU A 362 -5.70 -33.98 2.02
C LEU A 362 -5.71 -34.34 3.51
N PRO A 363 -5.98 -35.60 3.88
CA PRO A 363 -5.75 -36.08 5.25
C PRO A 363 -4.28 -35.93 5.64
N LEU A 364 -4.03 -35.38 6.82
CA LEU A 364 -2.70 -35.27 7.38
C LEU A 364 -2.45 -36.41 8.38
N ALA A 365 -1.21 -36.86 8.45
CA ALA A 365 -0.77 -37.86 9.41
C ALA A 365 -0.88 -37.30 10.85
N ALA A 366 -0.72 -38.18 11.84
CA ALA A 366 -1.02 -37.95 13.27
C ALA A 366 -0.76 -36.50 13.76
N ALA A 367 -1.65 -36.05 14.65
CA ALA A 367 -1.84 -34.65 15.03
C ALA A 367 -0.57 -33.84 15.35
N SER A 368 0.51 -34.48 15.85
CA SER A 368 1.75 -33.86 16.33
C SER A 368 2.83 -33.56 15.29
N GLU A 369 2.68 -33.94 14.02
CA GLU A 369 3.72 -33.65 13.03
C GLU A 369 3.55 -32.22 12.45
N PRO A 370 4.65 -31.45 12.35
CA PRO A 370 4.65 -30.16 11.66
C PRO A 370 4.29 -30.33 10.18
N ILE A 371 3.64 -29.31 9.62
CA ILE A 371 3.32 -29.23 8.19
C ILE A 371 4.01 -28.02 7.58
N GLY A 372 4.72 -28.22 6.49
CA GLY A 372 5.20 -27.13 5.65
C GLY A 372 4.13 -26.71 4.65
N LEU A 373 3.89 -25.41 4.53
CA LEU A 373 2.98 -24.78 3.58
C LEU A 373 3.77 -23.81 2.72
N LYS A 374 3.53 -23.82 1.41
CA LYS A 374 4.25 -22.97 0.47
C LYS A 374 3.37 -22.51 -0.68
N VAL A 375 3.63 -21.29 -1.16
CA VAL A 375 3.09 -20.75 -2.40
C VAL A 375 4.22 -20.25 -3.28
N VAL A 376 4.18 -20.62 -4.56
CA VAL A 376 5.06 -20.08 -5.60
C VAL A 376 4.19 -19.25 -6.55
N GLY A 377 4.45 -17.95 -6.58
CA GLY A 377 3.80 -17.02 -7.48
C GLY A 377 4.61 -16.85 -8.77
N SER A 378 3.93 -16.81 -9.90
CA SER A 378 4.48 -16.40 -11.19
C SER A 378 3.45 -15.52 -11.90
N TYR A 379 3.68 -14.21 -11.84
CA TYR A 379 2.77 -13.20 -12.36
C TYR A 379 1.35 -13.33 -11.78
N LEU A 380 0.39 -13.79 -12.58
CA LEU A 380 -1.02 -13.94 -12.21
C LEU A 380 -1.40 -15.37 -11.82
N GLU A 381 -0.41 -16.24 -11.60
CA GLU A 381 -0.62 -17.62 -11.17
C GLU A 381 0.05 -17.89 -9.82
N ALA A 382 -0.62 -18.66 -8.96
CA ALA A 382 -0.06 -19.18 -7.72
C ALA A 382 -0.18 -20.71 -7.68
N GLN A 383 0.92 -21.40 -7.40
CA GLN A 383 0.94 -22.84 -7.12
C GLN A 383 1.19 -23.07 -5.64
N TRP A 384 0.27 -23.77 -4.98
CA TRP A 384 0.35 -24.17 -3.58
C TRP A 384 1.03 -25.52 -3.44
N PHE A 385 1.86 -25.68 -2.41
CA PHE A 385 2.58 -26.90 -2.07
C PHE A 385 2.51 -27.19 -0.58
N TYR A 386 2.64 -28.46 -0.22
CA TYR A 386 2.74 -28.90 1.16
C TYR A 386 3.90 -29.89 1.35
N ARG A 387 4.36 -30.07 2.59
CA ARG A 387 5.26 -31.16 2.96
C ARG A 387 5.01 -31.64 4.38
N GLN A 388 5.00 -32.96 4.59
CA GLN A 388 5.05 -33.61 5.92
C GLN A 388 6.43 -34.22 6.19
N SER A 389 7.30 -34.22 5.18
CA SER A 389 8.67 -34.69 5.24
C SER A 389 9.58 -33.65 4.56
N GLN A 390 10.72 -34.06 4.01
CA GLN A 390 11.65 -33.14 3.34
C GLN A 390 11.18 -32.71 1.93
N THR A 391 10.26 -33.45 1.31
CA THR A 391 9.85 -33.22 -0.09
C THR A 391 8.57 -32.38 -0.19
N TRP A 392 8.60 -31.34 -1.03
CA TRP A 392 7.43 -30.54 -1.37
C TRP A 392 6.56 -31.23 -2.43
N HIS A 393 5.25 -31.30 -2.18
CA HIS A 393 4.25 -31.86 -3.08
C HIS A 393 3.29 -30.78 -3.56
N PRO A 394 2.96 -30.71 -4.87
CA PRO A 394 1.99 -29.75 -5.36
C PRO A 394 0.58 -30.08 -4.83
N PHE A 395 -0.15 -29.06 -4.43
CA PHE A 395 -1.55 -29.16 -4.02
C PHE A 395 -2.47 -28.62 -5.10
N LYS A 396 -2.41 -27.32 -5.41
CA LYS A 396 -3.33 -26.69 -6.35
C LYS A 396 -2.76 -25.43 -6.99
N LYS A 397 -3.08 -25.21 -8.27
CA LYS A 397 -2.78 -23.99 -9.01
C LYS A 397 -4.01 -23.08 -9.05
N GLN A 398 -3.85 -21.77 -8.93
CA GLN A 398 -4.91 -20.77 -9.04
C GLN A 398 -4.46 -19.55 -9.83
N ASN A 399 -5.37 -18.97 -10.62
CA ASN A 399 -5.23 -17.60 -11.10
C ASN A 399 -5.51 -16.65 -9.93
N ILE A 400 -4.65 -15.65 -9.74
CA ILE A 400 -4.68 -14.69 -8.63
C ILE A 400 -4.92 -13.24 -9.09
N GLN A 401 -5.40 -13.04 -10.32
CA GLN A 401 -5.69 -11.73 -10.89
C GLN A 401 -6.65 -10.89 -10.03
N PHE A 402 -7.61 -11.55 -9.38
CA PHE A 402 -8.59 -10.92 -8.49
C PHE A 402 -7.98 -10.36 -7.18
N LEU A 403 -6.72 -10.67 -6.88
CA LEU A 403 -5.97 -10.06 -5.77
C LEU A 403 -5.36 -8.71 -6.16
N SER A 404 -6.03 -7.97 -7.04
CA SER A 404 -5.64 -6.63 -7.48
C SER A 404 -6.79 -5.63 -7.32
N GLY A 405 -6.46 -4.34 -7.33
CA GLY A 405 -7.43 -3.25 -7.22
C GLY A 405 -7.51 -2.61 -5.83
N GLY A 406 -8.42 -1.64 -5.69
CA GLY A 406 -8.53 -0.84 -4.48
C GLY A 406 -7.33 0.10 -4.27
N PHE A 407 -6.96 0.31 -3.01
CA PHE A 407 -5.93 1.29 -2.61
C PHE A 407 -4.71 0.67 -1.92
N THR A 408 -4.66 -0.66 -1.82
CA THR A 408 -3.57 -1.43 -1.18
C THR A 408 -2.75 -2.18 -2.24
N GLY A 409 -2.74 -3.51 -2.18
CA GLY A 409 -1.95 -4.46 -2.97
C GLY A 409 -2.05 -5.83 -2.28
N ASN A 410 -1.62 -6.90 -2.96
CA ASN A 410 -1.67 -8.24 -2.37
C ASN A 410 -0.69 -8.39 -1.19
N PHE A 411 -1.14 -9.04 -0.12
CA PHE A 411 -0.32 -9.44 1.02
C PHE A 411 -0.17 -10.95 1.09
N ILE A 412 0.97 -11.42 1.60
CA ILE A 412 1.27 -12.83 1.82
C ILE A 412 1.55 -13.00 3.30
N GLY A 413 0.85 -13.94 3.94
CA GLY A 413 0.94 -14.03 5.39
C GLY A 413 0.29 -15.25 6.00
N ILE A 414 0.44 -15.36 7.30
CA ILE A 414 -0.04 -16.46 8.13
C ILE A 414 -1.22 -16.00 8.99
N SER A 415 -2.17 -16.88 9.21
CA SER A 415 -3.36 -16.59 10.01
C SER A 415 -3.81 -17.81 10.80
N ALA A 416 -4.42 -17.57 11.95
CA ALA A 416 -5.13 -18.56 12.76
C ALA A 416 -6.48 -17.99 13.19
N HIS A 417 -7.53 -18.81 13.14
CA HIS A 417 -8.85 -18.45 13.60
C HIS A 417 -9.52 -19.56 14.41
N ASP A 418 -10.43 -19.16 15.29
CA ASP A 418 -11.22 -20.04 16.14
C ASP A 418 -12.65 -19.50 16.26
N LEU A 419 -13.58 -20.09 15.51
CA LEU A 419 -14.99 -19.68 15.54
C LEU A 419 -15.83 -20.44 16.58
N ASP A 420 -15.27 -21.47 17.22
CA ASP A 420 -15.93 -22.12 18.35
C ASP A 420 -15.73 -21.29 19.62
N HIS A 421 -14.46 -20.96 19.89
CA HIS A 421 -14.05 -20.25 21.08
C HIS A 421 -12.91 -19.29 20.76
N PHE A 422 -13.27 -18.04 20.47
CA PHE A 422 -12.30 -16.96 20.23
C PHE A 422 -11.17 -16.98 21.26
N GLY A 423 -9.93 -17.04 20.79
CA GLY A 423 -8.75 -17.00 21.65
C GLY A 423 -8.33 -18.34 22.29
N LYS A 424 -8.93 -19.49 21.92
CA LYS A 424 -8.63 -20.78 22.57
C LYS A 424 -7.68 -21.69 21.79
N SER A 425 -7.89 -21.91 20.50
CA SER A 425 -6.91 -22.59 19.66
C SER A 425 -5.76 -21.66 19.27
N TYR A 426 -4.63 -22.24 18.91
CA TYR A 426 -3.45 -21.52 18.46
C TYR A 426 -2.65 -22.39 17.49
N ALA A 427 -1.89 -21.73 16.60
CA ALA A 427 -0.92 -22.37 15.73
C ALA A 427 0.48 -21.85 16.04
N ASP A 428 1.44 -22.77 16.15
CA ASP A 428 2.85 -22.45 16.37
C ASP A 428 3.57 -22.51 15.02
N PHE A 429 4.05 -21.37 14.54
CA PHE A 429 4.82 -21.24 13.30
C PHE A 429 6.31 -21.24 13.62
N GLU A 430 7.08 -22.13 13.00
CA GLU A 430 8.52 -22.27 13.22
C GLU A 430 9.31 -21.13 12.55
N TYR A 431 8.90 -20.75 11.34
CA TYR A 431 9.51 -19.66 10.58
C TYR A 431 8.55 -19.16 9.49
N PHE A 432 8.88 -18.02 8.91
CA PHE A 432 8.29 -17.57 7.64
C PHE A 432 9.39 -17.04 6.71
N THR A 433 9.34 -17.44 5.45
CA THR A 433 10.21 -16.88 4.42
C THR A 433 9.40 -16.36 3.25
N TYR A 434 9.93 -15.30 2.64
CA TYR A 434 9.55 -14.80 1.33
C TYR A 434 10.81 -14.50 0.55
N GLN A 435 10.85 -14.97 -0.67
CA GLN A 435 11.92 -14.73 -1.61
C GLN A 435 11.34 -14.35 -2.96
N GLY A 436 11.57 -13.09 -3.35
CA GLY A 436 11.36 -12.61 -4.70
C GLY A 436 12.22 -13.39 -5.69
N LYS A 437 11.64 -13.64 -6.86
CA LYS A 437 12.19 -14.41 -7.98
C LYS A 437 12.04 -13.64 -9.29
N ASP A 438 11.70 -12.35 -9.23
CA ASP A 438 11.67 -11.51 -10.42
C ASP A 438 13.02 -11.62 -11.14
N PRO A 439 13.01 -11.78 -12.48
CA PRO A 439 14.24 -11.82 -13.23
C PRO A 439 15.02 -10.54 -12.92
N LEU A 440 16.26 -10.70 -12.49
CA LEU A 440 17.16 -9.56 -12.34
C LEU A 440 17.25 -8.89 -13.70
N ASP A 441 16.90 -7.61 -13.75
CA ASP A 441 17.08 -6.79 -14.92
C ASP A 441 18.58 -6.85 -15.30
N ASP A 442 18.90 -7.62 -16.34
CA ASP A 442 20.23 -7.68 -16.93
C ASP A 442 20.47 -6.50 -17.88
N GLY A 443 19.51 -5.56 -17.92
CA GLY A 443 19.48 -4.45 -18.86
C GLY A 443 19.02 -4.86 -20.26
N SER A 444 18.48 -6.06 -20.44
CA SER A 444 17.93 -6.52 -21.72
C SER A 444 16.41 -6.72 -21.67
N LEU A 445 15.69 -5.61 -21.65
CA LEU A 445 14.38 -5.58 -22.30
C LEU A 445 14.60 -5.75 -23.81
N LYS A 446 14.72 -7.01 -24.25
CA LYS A 446 14.60 -7.38 -25.66
C LYS A 446 13.14 -7.19 -26.08
N ILE A 447 12.87 -6.06 -26.71
CA ILE A 447 11.73 -5.94 -27.61
C ILE A 447 12.16 -6.64 -28.91
N GLU A 448 11.88 -7.94 -29.03
CA GLU A 448 11.86 -8.58 -30.34
C GLU A 448 10.59 -8.12 -31.06
N LYS A 449 10.77 -7.38 -32.16
CA LYS A 449 9.68 -7.00 -33.06
C LYS A 449 9.07 -8.25 -33.68
N GLU A 450 7.76 -8.37 -33.61
CA GLU A 450 6.98 -9.28 -34.46
C GLU A 450 7.26 -8.98 -35.94
N GLY A 451 7.34 -10.05 -36.75
CA GLY A 451 7.45 -9.98 -38.20
C GLY A 451 6.11 -9.75 -38.88
#